data_AF-A0A4Q3EQZ3-F1
#
_entry.id   AF-A0A4Q3EQZ3-F1
#
_cell.length_a   1.000
_cell.length_b   1.000
_cell.length_c   1.000
_cell.angle_alpha   90.00
_cell.angle_beta   90.00
_cell.angle_gamma   90.00
#
_symmetry.space_group_name_H-M   'P 1'
#
loop_
_entity.id
_entity.type
_entity.pdbx_description
1 polymer ?
#
loop_
_entity_poly.entity_id
_entity_poly.type
_entity_poly.pdbx_seq_one_letter_code
_entity_poly.pdbx_strand_id
1 'polypeptide(L)'
;MIKEASHFNTNLFKKKALHWASSFNTVSVFDSANFSDKYSKFNWMLAAGSVDELEVHTDTSFIDLKSFRQKHQNQWLPGFLSYDL
;
A
#
# COMPACT_ATOMS: atom_id res chain seq x y z
N MET A 1 0.02 -8.54 -41.15
CA MET A 1 -0.50 -7.75 -40.01
C MET A 1 -0.04 -8.42 -38.73
N ILE A 2 1.09 -8.00 -38.18
CA ILE A 2 1.55 -8.46 -36.87
C ILE A 2 1.16 -7.35 -35.90
N LYS A 3 0.28 -7.64 -34.94
CA LYS A 3 -0.03 -6.73 -33.83
C LYS A 3 1.25 -6.59 -33.02
N GLU A 4 1.93 -5.46 -33.14
CA GLU A 4 3.01 -5.09 -32.23
C GLU A 4 2.48 -5.18 -30.80
N ALA A 5 3.12 -6.02 -30.00
CA ALA A 5 2.92 -6.02 -28.56
C ALA A 5 3.34 -4.64 -28.05
N SER A 6 2.36 -3.84 -27.63
CA SER A 6 2.60 -2.54 -27.01
C SER A 6 3.58 -2.71 -25.85
N HIS A 7 4.74 -2.05 -25.92
CA HIS A 7 5.69 -1.98 -24.81
C HIS A 7 4.96 -1.55 -23.53
N PHE A 8 4.91 -2.43 -22.52
CA PHE A 8 4.28 -2.11 -21.24
C PHE A 8 5.12 -1.06 -20.51
N ASN A 9 4.60 0.16 -20.43
CA ASN A 9 5.25 1.25 -19.70
C ASN A 9 4.76 1.25 -18.24
N THR A 10 5.56 0.63 -17.37
CA THR A 10 5.27 0.53 -15.92
C THR A 10 5.06 1.89 -15.26
N ASN A 11 5.81 2.92 -15.66
CA ASN A 11 5.66 4.27 -15.10
C ASN A 11 4.33 4.93 -15.51
N LEU A 12 3.91 4.72 -16.75
CA LEU A 12 2.60 5.18 -17.22
C LEU A 12 1.47 4.44 -16.49
N PHE A 13 1.62 3.14 -16.25
CA PHE A 13 0.68 2.37 -15.46
C PHE A 13 0.58 2.90 -14.02
N LYS A 14 1.71 3.06 -13.31
CA LYS A 14 1.76 3.61 -11.95
C LYS A 14 1.04 4.96 -11.85
N LYS A 15 1.27 5.87 -12.80
CA LYS A 15 0.58 7.18 -12.86
C LYS A 15 -0.94 7.03 -13.00
N LYS A 16 -1.40 6.18 -13.91
CA LYS A 16 -2.85 5.94 -14.10
C LYS A 16 -3.49 5.26 -12.89
N ALA A 17 -2.78 4.33 -12.27
CA ALA A 17 -3.24 3.65 -11.06
C ALA A 17 -3.35 4.63 -9.87
N LEU A 18 -2.39 5.54 -9.70
CA LEU A 18 -2.46 6.60 -8.69
C LEU A 18 -3.64 7.55 -8.92
N HIS A 19 -3.89 7.94 -10.17
CA HIS A 19 -5.05 8.77 -10.51
C HIS A 19 -6.38 8.03 -10.24
N TRP A 20 -6.45 6.74 -10.50
CA TRP A 20 -7.62 5.94 -10.12
C TRP A 20 -7.76 5.86 -8.59
N ALA A 21 -6.67 5.64 -7.87
CA ALA A 21 -6.66 5.53 -6.41
C ALA A 21 -7.03 6.85 -5.69
N SER A 22 -6.79 8.01 -6.30
CA SER A 22 -7.17 9.29 -5.70
C SER A 22 -8.68 9.50 -5.56
N SER A 23 -9.51 8.61 -6.10
CA SER A 23 -10.96 8.60 -5.89
C SER A 23 -11.40 7.96 -4.56
N PHE A 24 -10.47 7.34 -3.82
CA PHE A 24 -10.72 6.70 -2.53
C PHE A 24 -10.26 7.60 -1.38
N ASN A 25 -10.92 7.51 -0.23
CA ASN A 25 -10.56 8.28 0.97
C ASN A 25 -9.22 7.84 1.57
N THR A 26 -8.91 6.55 1.49
CA THR A 26 -7.72 5.95 2.10
C THR A 26 -6.89 5.27 1.03
N VAL A 27 -5.61 5.65 0.94
CA VAL A 27 -4.67 5.13 -0.05
C VAL A 27 -3.30 4.96 0.58
N SER A 28 -2.62 3.86 0.28
CA SER A 28 -1.23 3.62 0.67
C SER A 28 -0.43 3.08 -0.51
N VAL A 29 0.76 3.63 -0.74
CA VAL A 29 1.63 3.27 -1.86
C VAL A 29 3.02 2.97 -1.32
N PHE A 30 3.54 1.80 -1.67
CA PHE A 30 4.90 1.38 -1.37
C PHE A 30 5.63 1.17 -2.69
N ASP A 31 6.67 1.94 -2.96
CA ASP A 31 7.49 1.85 -4.16
C ASP A 31 8.95 1.70 -3.77
N SER A 32 9.60 0.59 -4.14
CA SER A 32 11.04 0.43 -3.91
C SER A 32 11.87 1.23 -4.90
N ALA A 33 11.26 2.05 -5.76
CA ALA A 33 11.92 3.00 -6.65
C ALA A 33 13.03 2.38 -7.54
N ASN A 34 12.89 1.09 -7.87
CA ASN A 34 13.88 0.29 -8.60
C ASN A 34 15.26 0.18 -7.93
N PHE A 35 15.34 0.36 -6.61
CA PHE A 35 16.53 -0.06 -5.87
C PHE A 35 16.68 -1.57 -5.99
N SER A 36 17.90 -2.02 -6.26
CA SER A 36 18.23 -3.44 -6.45
C SER A 36 19.05 -3.96 -5.28
N ASP A 37 18.53 -3.80 -4.06
CA ASP A 37 19.19 -4.28 -2.84
C ASP A 37 18.46 -5.50 -2.23
N LYS A 38 19.08 -6.09 -1.20
CA LYS A 38 18.52 -7.27 -0.49
C LYS A 38 17.17 -7.03 0.20
N TYR A 39 16.75 -5.77 0.35
CA TYR A 39 15.50 -5.36 1.00
C TYR A 39 14.42 -4.98 -0.02
N SER A 40 14.74 -4.99 -1.32
CA SER A 40 13.85 -4.65 -2.42
C SER A 40 12.95 -5.83 -2.86
N LYS A 41 12.36 -6.53 -1.88
CA LYS A 41 11.51 -7.72 -2.13
C LYS A 41 10.18 -7.37 -2.82
N PHE A 42 9.75 -6.12 -2.76
CA PHE A 42 8.52 -5.64 -3.37
C PHE A 42 8.84 -4.48 -4.30
N ASN A 43 8.59 -4.62 -5.61
CA ASN A 43 8.85 -3.52 -6.55
C ASN A 43 7.85 -2.37 -6.37
N TRP A 44 6.57 -2.70 -6.21
CA TRP A 44 5.50 -1.71 -6.06
C TRP A 44 4.23 -2.35 -5.50
N MET A 45 3.57 -1.69 -4.54
CA MET A 45 2.28 -2.08 -3.98
C MET A 45 1.39 -0.85 -3.80
N LEU A 46 0.13 -0.95 -4.21
CA LEU A 46 -0.90 0.08 -4.04
C LEU A 46 -2.11 -0.54 -3.34
N ALA A 47 -2.50 0.02 -2.21
CA ALA A 47 -3.77 -0.24 -1.55
C ALA A 47 -4.67 0.99 -1.75
N ALA A 48 -5.85 0.79 -2.33
CA ALA A 48 -6.81 1.85 -2.63
C ALA A 48 -8.17 1.49 -1.99
N GLY A 49 -8.63 2.35 -1.09
CA GLY A 49 -9.75 2.07 -0.21
C GLY A 49 -9.39 1.16 0.96
N SER A 50 -10.38 0.91 1.81
CA SER A 50 -10.28 0.10 3.01
C SER A 50 -11.60 -0.64 3.24
N VAL A 51 -11.49 -1.84 3.83
CA VAL A 51 -12.66 -2.61 4.31
C VAL A 51 -12.87 -2.37 5.81
N ASP A 52 -11.77 -2.14 6.53
CA ASP A 52 -11.73 -1.82 7.95
C ASP A 52 -10.48 -0.97 8.21
N GLU A 53 -10.53 -0.07 9.19
CA GLU A 53 -9.45 0.87 9.50
C GLU A 53 -9.22 0.96 11.01
N LEU A 54 -7.97 1.26 11.38
CA LEU A 54 -7.58 1.52 12.75
C LEU A 54 -6.86 2.86 12.81
N GLU A 55 -7.42 3.80 13.58
CA GLU A 55 -6.80 5.07 13.92
C GLU A 55 -6.80 5.19 15.45
N VAL A 56 -5.63 5.39 16.06
CA VAL A 56 -5.47 5.44 17.53
C VAL A 56 -4.64 6.64 17.92
N HIS A 57 -5.10 7.34 18.96
CA HIS A 57 -4.49 8.58 19.47
C HIS A 57 -4.13 8.47 20.97
N THR A 58 -4.03 7.26 21.50
CA THR A 58 -3.93 7.01 22.95
C THR A 58 -2.79 6.07 23.32
N ASP A 59 -2.48 6.00 24.61
CA ASP A 59 -1.45 5.14 25.18
C ASP A 59 -1.70 3.62 24.98
N THR A 60 -2.88 3.21 24.48
CA THR A 60 -3.21 1.81 24.19
C THR A 60 -2.92 1.39 22.74
N SER A 61 -2.32 2.27 21.94
CA SER A 61 -2.03 2.09 20.50
C SER A 61 -1.50 0.71 20.11
N PHE A 62 -0.50 0.17 20.80
CA PHE A 62 0.06 -1.16 20.51
C PHE A 62 -0.89 -2.32 20.84
N ILE A 63 -1.74 -2.16 21.86
CA ILE A 63 -2.75 -3.16 22.24
C ILE A 63 -3.84 -3.21 21.18
N ASP A 64 -4.29 -2.04 20.74
CA ASP A 64 -5.32 -1.89 19.71
C ASP A 64 -4.81 -2.41 18.36
N LEU A 65 -3.56 -2.07 17.99
CA LEU A 65 -2.90 -2.59 16.78
C LEU A 65 -2.78 -4.12 16.82
N LYS A 66 -2.41 -4.68 17.97
CA LYS A 66 -2.31 -6.15 18.15
C LYS A 66 -3.67 -6.81 17.95
N SER A 67 -4.71 -6.25 18.56
CA SER A 67 -6.08 -6.78 18.47
C SER A 67 -6.61 -6.68 17.03
N PHE A 68 -6.36 -5.56 16.36
CA PHE A 68 -6.72 -5.36 14.96
C PHE A 68 -6.04 -6.37 14.04
N ARG A 69 -4.73 -6.61 14.22
CA ARG A 69 -4.00 -7.64 13.48
C ARG A 69 -4.51 -9.06 13.73
N GLN A 70 -4.94 -9.36 14.96
CA GLN A 70 -5.53 -10.67 15.30
C GLN A 70 -6.92 -10.86 14.68
N LYS A 71 -7.70 -9.78 14.50
CA LYS A 71 -8.98 -9.80 13.78
C LYS A 71 -8.77 -10.06 12.27
N HIS A 72 -7.73 -9.48 11.69
CA HIS A 72 -7.43 -9.54 10.26
C HIS A 72 -6.25 -10.48 9.93
N GLN A 73 -6.30 -11.71 10.45
CA GLN A 73 -5.24 -12.70 10.21
C GLN A 73 -5.09 -13.00 8.72
N ASN A 74 -3.82 -13.09 8.28
CA ASN A 74 -3.45 -13.39 6.89
C ASN A 74 -3.94 -12.38 5.85
N GLN A 75 -4.33 -11.17 6.27
CA GLN A 75 -4.73 -10.07 5.38
C GLN A 75 -3.66 -8.98 5.32
N TRP A 76 -3.77 -8.13 4.28
CA TRP A 76 -2.91 -6.97 4.12
C TRP A 76 -3.35 -5.85 5.07
N LEU A 77 -2.38 -5.27 5.78
CA LEU A 77 -2.58 -4.17 6.71
C LEU A 77 -1.65 -3.01 6.35
N PRO A 78 -1.89 -2.34 5.21
CA PRO A 78 -1.11 -1.17 4.82
C PRO A 78 -1.46 0.01 5.74
N GLY A 79 -0.45 0.79 6.13
CA GLY A 79 -0.62 1.95 6.98
C GLY A 79 0.71 2.53 7.41
N PHE A 80 0.67 3.39 8.42
CA PHE A 80 1.84 4.03 9.01
C PHE A 80 1.71 4.05 10.54
N LEU A 81 2.85 4.18 11.21
CA LEU A 81 2.93 4.48 12.64
C LEU A 81 3.52 5.89 12.73
N SER A 82 2.85 6.80 13.43
CA SER A 82 3.38 8.14 13.68
C SER A 82 4.62 8.08 14.58
N TYR A 83 5.41 9.14 14.59
CA TYR A 83 6.63 9.20 15.40
C TYR A 83 6.35 9.20 16.90
N ASP A 84 5.25 9.84 17.32
CA ASP A 84 4.85 9.94 18.72
C ASP A 84 4.22 8.65 19.27
N LEU A 85 4.04 7.64 18.41
CA LEU A 85 3.54 6.31 18.77
C LEU A 85 4.58 5.47 19.51
#